data_AF-A0AAX3NE57-F1
#
_entry.id   AF-A0AAX3NE57-F1
#
_cell.length_a   1.000
_cell.length_b   1.000
_cell.length_c   1.000
_cell.angle_alpha   90.00
_cell.angle_beta   90.00
_cell.angle_gamma   90.00
#
_symmetry.space_group_name_H-M   'P 1'
#
loop_
_entity.id
_entity.type
_entity.pdbx_description
1 polymer ?
#
loop_
_entity_poly.entity_id
_entity_poly.type
_entity_poly.pdbx_seq_one_letter_code
_entity_poly.pdbx_strand_id
1 'polypeptide(L)'
;MDEEMFSFSEILRDYYLERASRVCSDVTVKHYESWTSWAKKNNVRMDPLKFIQALSKLSREEAKERLFAYHMETINGKRVRVDDHFDLIPAAPLKN
;
A
#
# COMPACT_ATOMS: atom_id res chain seq x y z
N MET A 1 -11.45 29.91 -0.24
CA MET A 1 -10.54 28.84 0.22
C MET A 1 -11.46 27.81 0.80
N ASP A 2 -11.92 26.89 -0.03
CA ASP A 2 -12.75 25.78 0.39
C ASP A 2 -11.82 24.76 1.08
N GLU A 3 -11.92 24.67 2.41
CA GLU A 3 -11.29 23.57 3.14
C GLU A 3 -12.03 22.29 2.75
N GLU A 4 -11.40 21.46 1.91
CA GLU A 4 -11.93 20.13 1.57
C GLU A 4 -12.05 19.31 2.86
N MET A 5 -13.27 19.22 3.39
CA MET A 5 -13.62 18.30 4.48
C MET A 5 -13.69 16.88 3.93
N PHE A 6 -12.57 16.15 4.02
CA PHE A 6 -12.56 14.72 3.71
C PHE A 6 -13.29 13.91 4.80
N SER A 7 -14.13 12.97 4.39
CA SER A 7 -14.68 12.00 5.33
C SER A 7 -13.57 11.03 5.81
N PHE A 8 -13.70 10.52 7.04
CA PHE A 8 -12.76 9.52 7.58
C PHE A 8 -12.64 8.28 6.67
N SER A 9 -13.71 7.90 5.96
CA SER A 9 -13.71 6.83 4.97
C SER A 9 -12.83 7.13 3.76
N GLU A 10 -12.78 8.38 3.30
CA GLU A 10 -11.94 8.78 2.18
C GLU A 10 -10.48 8.81 2.56
N ILE A 11 -10.15 9.35 3.74
CA ILE A 11 -8.79 9.32 4.30
C ILE A 11 -8.29 7.87 4.39
N LEU A 12 -9.14 6.95 4.87
CA LEU A 12 -8.78 5.55 4.99
C LEU A 12 -8.60 4.88 3.62
N ARG A 13 -9.47 5.18 2.64
CA ARG A 13 -9.32 4.69 1.27
C ARG A 13 -7.99 5.15 0.67
N ASP A 14 -7.71 6.43 0.76
CA ASP A 14 -6.53 7.04 0.13
C ASP A 14 -5.25 6.50 0.78
N TYR A 15 -5.24 6.30 2.10
CA TYR A 15 -4.15 5.60 2.79
C TYR A 15 -3.91 4.18 2.25
N TYR A 16 -4.95 3.40 1.96
CA TYR A 16 -4.79 2.05 1.39
C TYR A 16 -4.30 2.09 -0.06
N LEU A 17 -4.84 3.01 -0.86
CA LEU A 17 -4.46 3.17 -2.27
C LEU A 17 -3.02 3.64 -2.42
N GLU A 18 -2.58 4.61 -1.61
CA GLU A 18 -1.21 5.12 -1.57
C GLU A 18 -0.22 3.98 -1.28
N ARG A 19 -0.51 3.19 -0.24
CA ARG A 19 0.32 2.03 0.16
C ARG A 19 0.34 0.93 -0.89
N ALA A 20 -0.79 0.65 -1.53
CA ALA A 20 -0.87 -0.36 -2.57
C ALA A 20 -0.18 0.08 -3.87
N SER A 21 -0.26 1.37 -4.23
CA SER A 21 0.35 1.93 -5.45
C SER A 21 1.88 1.90 -5.39
N ARG A 22 2.46 1.90 -4.17
CA ARG A 22 3.89 1.67 -3.95
C ARG A 22 4.35 0.24 -4.25
N VAL A 23 3.43 -0.72 -4.31
CA VAL A 23 3.73 -2.14 -4.44
C VAL A 23 3.20 -2.74 -5.75
N CYS A 24 2.06 -2.25 -6.23
CA CYS A 24 1.34 -2.73 -7.40
C CYS A 24 1.10 -1.60 -8.40
N SER A 25 1.16 -1.89 -9.70
CA SER A 25 0.81 -0.90 -10.73
C SER A 25 -0.71 -0.79 -10.88
N ASP A 26 -1.18 0.36 -11.37
CA ASP A 26 -2.57 0.55 -11.80
C ASP A 26 -3.65 0.28 -10.73
N VAL A 27 -3.31 0.48 -9.45
CA VAL A 27 -4.27 0.38 -8.36
C VAL A 27 -5.30 1.51 -8.48
N THR A 28 -6.58 1.19 -8.27
CA THR A 28 -7.69 2.12 -8.46
C THR A 28 -8.64 2.06 -7.27
N VAL A 29 -9.49 3.08 -7.14
CA VAL A 29 -10.57 3.11 -6.13
C VAL A 29 -11.45 1.86 -6.20
N LYS A 30 -11.76 1.38 -7.41
CA LYS A 30 -12.59 0.18 -7.62
C LYS A 30 -11.99 -1.08 -6.98
N HIS A 31 -10.66 -1.19 -6.98
CA HIS A 31 -9.96 -2.30 -6.32
C HIS A 31 -10.18 -2.28 -4.81
N TYR A 32 -10.08 -1.09 -4.20
CA TYR A 32 -10.35 -0.91 -2.78
C TYR A 32 -11.82 -1.22 -2.43
N GLU A 33 -12.77 -0.69 -3.19
CA GLU A 33 -14.20 -0.91 -2.94
C GLU A 33 -14.61 -2.38 -3.06
N SER A 34 -14.09 -3.07 -4.08
CA SER A 34 -14.34 -4.49 -4.30
C SER A 34 -13.76 -5.33 -3.16
N TRP A 35 -12.51 -5.06 -2.78
CA TRP A 35 -11.84 -5.78 -1.69
C TRP A 35 -12.50 -5.51 -0.34
N THR A 36 -12.85 -4.26 -0.02
CA THR A 36 -13.50 -3.92 1.26
C THR A 36 -14.90 -4.52 1.38
N SER A 37 -15.67 -4.55 0.29
CA SER A 37 -16.97 -5.22 0.24
C SER A 37 -16.82 -6.73 0.51
N TRP A 38 -15.85 -7.37 -0.15
CA TRP A 38 -15.53 -8.77 0.08
C TRP A 38 -15.03 -9.03 1.52
N ALA A 39 -14.15 -8.17 2.04
CA ALA A 39 -13.57 -8.33 3.37
C ALA A 39 -14.63 -8.22 4.47
N LYS A 40 -15.54 -7.25 4.36
CA LYS A 40 -16.70 -7.11 5.27
C LYS A 40 -17.59 -8.35 5.23
N LYS A 41 -17.92 -8.85 4.03
CA LYS A 41 -18.75 -10.05 3.85
C LYS A 41 -18.13 -11.30 4.47
N ASN A 42 -16.79 -11.42 4.43
CA ASN A 42 -16.06 -12.59 4.92
C ASN A 42 -15.43 -12.39 6.31
N ASN A 43 -15.80 -11.32 7.02
CA ASN A 43 -15.24 -10.94 8.32
C ASN A 43 -13.69 -10.90 8.34
N VAL A 44 -13.09 -10.45 7.24
CA VAL A 44 -11.64 -10.30 7.11
C VAL A 44 -11.23 -8.96 7.71
N ARG A 45 -10.29 -9.02 8.67
CA ARG A 45 -9.68 -7.81 9.24
C ARG A 45 -9.09 -6.91 8.15
N MET A 46 -9.49 -5.65 8.17
CA MET A 46 -8.94 -4.57 7.35
C MET A 46 -7.46 -4.35 7.67
N ASP A 47 -6.59 -4.57 6.69
CA ASP A 47 -5.13 -4.46 6.81
C ASP A 47 -4.54 -4.15 5.42
N PRO A 48 -3.71 -3.11 5.25
CA PRO A 48 -3.11 -2.76 3.96
C PRO A 48 -2.28 -3.88 3.32
N LEU A 49 -1.60 -4.69 4.12
CA LEU A 49 -0.82 -5.82 3.62
C LEU A 49 -1.75 -6.89 3.04
N LYS A 50 -2.88 -7.17 3.69
CA LYS A 50 -3.89 -8.10 3.16
C LYS A 50 -4.54 -7.59 1.87
N PHE A 51 -4.76 -6.28 1.77
CA PHE A 51 -5.23 -5.65 0.55
C PHE A 51 -4.22 -5.86 -0.58
N ILE A 52 -2.93 -5.57 -0.35
CA ILE A 52 -1.85 -5.78 -1.34
C ILE A 52 -1.72 -7.25 -1.76
N GLN A 53 -1.84 -8.19 -0.82
CA GLN A 53 -1.84 -9.64 -1.11
C GLN A 53 -3.06 -10.08 -1.92
N ALA A 54 -4.21 -9.44 -1.72
CA ALA A 54 -5.40 -9.70 -2.52
C ALA A 54 -5.22 -9.18 -3.96
N LEU A 55 -4.51 -8.05 -4.13
CA LEU A 55 -4.25 -7.44 -5.44
C LEU A 55 -3.12 -8.09 -6.23
N SER A 56 -2.12 -8.67 -5.56
CA SER A 56 -0.89 -9.15 -6.21
C SER A 56 -0.63 -10.62 -5.92
N LYS A 57 0.23 -11.25 -6.73
CA LYS A 57 0.72 -12.63 -6.48
C LYS A 57 1.85 -12.71 -5.44
N LEU A 58 2.17 -11.59 -4.78
CA LEU A 58 3.24 -11.52 -3.80
C LEU A 58 2.88 -12.34 -2.54
N SER A 59 3.89 -12.99 -1.99
CA SER A 59 3.86 -13.50 -0.62
C SER A 59 3.72 -12.36 0.40
N ARG A 60 3.43 -12.70 1.65
CA ARG A 60 3.30 -11.70 2.73
C ARG A 60 4.62 -10.96 2.94
N GLU A 61 5.72 -11.69 2.85
CA GLU A 61 7.09 -11.24 3.05
C GLU A 61 7.49 -10.30 1.92
N GLU A 62 7.28 -10.68 0.66
CA GLU A 62 7.56 -9.82 -0.49
C GLU A 62 6.71 -8.53 -0.45
N ALA A 63 5.42 -8.65 -0.13
CA ALA A 63 4.56 -7.47 -0.01
C ALA A 63 5.02 -6.55 1.13
N LYS A 64 5.51 -7.12 2.25
CA LYS A 64 6.03 -6.36 3.39
C LYS A 64 7.35 -5.68 3.06
N GLU A 65 8.28 -6.38 2.41
CA GLU A 65 9.56 -5.82 1.98
C GLU A 65 9.36 -4.66 1.02
N ARG A 66 8.40 -4.78 0.09
CA ARG A 66 8.06 -3.69 -0.84
C ARG A 66 7.33 -2.54 -0.17
N LEU A 67 6.38 -2.82 0.72
CA LEU A 67 5.59 -1.80 1.41
C LEU A 67 6.43 -0.93 2.35
N PHE A 68 7.44 -1.55 2.96
CA PHE A 68 8.34 -0.90 3.89
C PHE A 68 9.72 -0.67 3.28
N ALA A 69 9.89 -0.79 1.96
CA ALA A 69 11.17 -0.68 1.27
C ALA A 69 11.95 0.52 1.82
N TYR A 70 13.05 0.21 2.49
CA TYR A 70 13.92 1.14 3.14
C TYR A 70 15.34 0.71 2.88
N HIS A 71 16.24 1.67 2.88
CA HIS A 71 17.66 1.40 2.92
C HIS A 71 18.28 2.16 4.09
N MET A 72 19.54 1.87 4.40
CA MET A 72 20.24 2.49 5.51
C MET A 72 21.37 3.35 4.95
N GLU A 73 21.29 4.66 5.15
CA GLU A 73 22.37 5.59 4.80
C GLU A 73 23.21 5.95 6.03
N THR A 74 24.41 6.47 5.80
CA THR A 74 25.21 7.10 6.87
C THR A 74 25.11 8.62 6.74
N ILE A 75 24.35 9.24 7.65
CA ILE A 75 24.19 10.70 7.73
C ILE A 75 24.90 11.17 9.00
N ASN A 76 25.90 12.05 8.85
CA ASN A 76 26.73 12.55 9.98
C ASN A 76 27.34 11.43 10.83
N GLY A 77 27.83 10.35 10.19
CA GLY A 77 28.45 9.21 10.87
C GLY A 77 27.47 8.27 11.58
N LYS A 78 26.16 8.50 11.48
CA LYS A 78 25.12 7.62 12.03
C LYS A 78 24.41 6.87 10.93
N ARG A 79 24.16 5.57 11.14
CA ARG A 79 23.30 4.78 10.26
C ARG A 79 21.84 5.17 10.48
N VAL A 80 21.20 5.74 9.47
CA VAL A 80 19.81 6.21 9.49
C VAL A 80 19.01 5.39 8.50
N ARG A 81 17.80 4.99 8.88
CA ARG A 81 16.82 4.41 7.96
C ARG A 81 16.29 5.52 7.06
N VAL A 82 16.54 5.40 5.76
CA VAL A 82 16.07 6.32 4.75
C VAL A 82 15.08 5.58 3.85
N ASP A 83 13.93 6.17 3.64
CA ASP A 83 12.90 5.65 2.74
C ASP A 83 13.37 5.85 1.30
N ASP A 84 14.25 4.98 0.80
CA ASP A 84 14.55 4.97 -0.63
C ASP A 84 13.96 3.76 -1.34
N HIS A 85 13.50 4.08 -2.55
CA HIS A 85 13.39 3.21 -3.70
C HIS A 85 12.11 2.39 -3.83
N PHE A 86 10.96 2.98 -3.54
CA PHE A 86 9.73 2.54 -4.22
C PHE A 86 9.92 2.57 -5.76
N ASP A 87 10.66 3.56 -6.27
CA ASP A 87 10.91 3.74 -7.70
C ASP A 87 11.87 2.72 -8.33
N LEU A 88 12.69 1.99 -7.55
CA LEU A 88 13.59 0.95 -8.10
C LEU A 88 13.02 -0.46 -8.03
N ILE A 89 11.88 -0.65 -7.36
CA ILE A 89 11.20 -1.95 -7.33
C ILE A 89 10.07 -1.91 -8.36
N PRO A 90 10.16 -2.68 -9.46
CA PRO A 90 9.09 -2.74 -10.43
C PRO A 90 7.78 -3.13 -9.75
N ALA A 91 6.77 -2.27 -9.90
CA ALA A 91 5.46 -2.49 -9.34
C ALA A 91 4.90 -3.83 -9.84
N ALA A 92 4.35 -4.64 -8.92
CA ALA A 92 3.79 -5.93 -9.28
C ALA A 92 2.52 -5.73 -10.12
N PRO A 93 2.32 -6.49 -11.21
CA PRO A 93 1.06 -6.48 -11.94
C PRO A 93 -0.06 -7.01 -11.03
N LEU A 94 -1.27 -6.51 -11.25
CA LEU A 94 -2.46 -6.97 -10.55
C LEU A 94 -2.78 -8.44 -10.91
N LYS A 95 -3.44 -9.14 -9.99
CA LYS A 95 -4.11 -10.42 -10.28
C LYS A 95 -5.30 -10.14 -11.21
N ASN A 96 -5.27 -10.76 -12.40
CA ASN A 96 -6.42 -10.82 -13.32
C ASN A 96 -7.66 -11.39 -12.63
#